data_AF-A0A5N4CKG2-F1
#
_entry.id   AF-A0A5N4CKG2-F1
#
_cell.length_a   1.000
_cell.length_b   1.000
_cell.length_c   1.000
_cell.angle_alpha   90.00
_cell.angle_beta   90.00
_cell.angle_gamma   90.00
#
_symmetry.space_group_name_H-M   'P 1'
#
loop_
_entity.id
_entity.type
_entity.pdbx_description
1 polymer ?
#
loop_
_entity_poly.entity_id
_entity_poly.type
_entity_poly.pdbx_seq_one_letter_code
_entity_poly.pdbx_strand_id
1 'polypeptide(L)'
;MCSHPYPQGGLYEAVNEVYKTLIPILEAHRDYKKLAAVHGKLQEAFTKIMHQSSGWEPQRVFGTYFRVGFYGARFGDLDEQEFVYKEPSITKLAEISHRLEARPGERFGEDVVEIIKDSNPVDKTKLDAQKAYIQITYVEPHFDTYELKDRVTYFDRNYGLRTFLFCTPFTPDGRAHGELPEQHKRKTLLSTDHAFPYIKTRIRVCHREETVLTPVEVAIEDMQKKTRELAFATEQDPPDAKMLQMVLQGSVGPTVNQARPGPLEVAQVFLAEIPEDPKLFRHHNKLRLCFKDFCKKCEDALRKNKALIGPDQKEYHRELERNYSRLREALQPLLTQRLPQLLAPTTTSGLRTNMKGARKTIEGSLEGEEEEEAGEHYEVGGPMAMLTHLIPSPETP
;
A
#
# COMPACT_ATOMS: atom_id res chain seq x y z
N MET A 1 -3.20 2.21 -36.73
CA MET A 1 -3.47 0.93 -36.02
C MET A 1 -3.33 1.07 -34.50
N CYS A 2 -2.40 1.87 -33.98
CA CYS A 2 -2.25 2.05 -32.53
C CYS A 2 -3.40 2.78 -31.82
N SER A 3 -4.28 3.53 -32.50
CA SER A 3 -5.35 4.30 -31.82
C SER A 3 -6.61 3.49 -31.44
N HIS A 4 -6.76 2.25 -31.92
CA HIS A 4 -7.93 1.40 -31.65
C HIS A 4 -7.84 0.55 -30.36
N PRO A 5 -6.68 0.05 -29.91
CA PRO A 5 -6.56 -0.74 -28.68
C PRO A 5 -6.67 0.08 -27.38
N TYR A 6 -6.21 1.34 -27.36
CA TYR A 6 -6.17 2.15 -26.12
C TYR A 6 -7.56 2.45 -25.53
N PRO A 7 -8.60 2.81 -26.31
CA PRO A 7 -9.95 3.00 -25.78
C PRO A 7 -10.57 1.72 -25.21
N GLN A 8 -10.18 0.54 -25.72
CA GLN A 8 -10.64 -0.77 -25.24
C GLN A 8 -9.93 -1.19 -23.95
N GLY A 9 -8.68 -0.78 -23.76
CA GLY A 9 -7.91 -0.99 -22.53
C GLY A 9 -8.14 0.07 -21.44
N GLY A 10 -9.06 1.02 -21.64
CA GLY A 10 -9.34 2.10 -20.69
C GLY A 10 -8.22 3.16 -20.56
N LEU A 11 -7.29 3.21 -21.52
CA LEU A 11 -6.13 4.11 -21.54
C LEU A 11 -6.43 5.37 -22.35
N TYR A 12 -7.45 6.13 -21.94
CA TYR A 12 -7.96 7.28 -22.69
C TYR A 12 -6.93 8.42 -22.80
N GLU A 13 -6.10 8.62 -21.78
CA GLU A 13 -5.05 9.63 -21.73
C GLU A 13 -3.95 9.32 -22.78
N ALA A 14 -3.60 8.05 -22.96
CA ALA A 14 -2.63 7.64 -23.97
C ALA A 14 -3.13 7.88 -25.41
N VAL A 15 -4.45 7.90 -25.63
CA VAL A 15 -5.03 8.22 -26.94
C VAL A 15 -4.65 9.63 -27.39
N ASN A 16 -4.62 10.58 -26.44
CA ASN A 16 -4.22 11.96 -26.70
C ASN A 16 -2.76 12.04 -27.17
N GLU A 17 -1.86 11.37 -26.46
CA GLU A 17 -0.43 11.37 -26.81
C GLU A 17 -0.17 10.79 -28.20
N VAL A 18 -0.89 9.73 -28.58
CA VAL A 18 -0.80 9.18 -29.93
C VAL A 18 -1.29 10.20 -30.97
N TYR A 19 -2.44 10.83 -30.75
CA TYR A 19 -3.00 11.78 -31.71
C TYR A 19 -2.20 13.07 -31.85
N LYS A 20 -1.51 13.54 -30.79
CA LYS A 20 -0.57 14.68 -30.88
C LYS A 20 0.50 14.47 -31.96
N THR A 21 0.93 13.23 -32.20
CA THR A 21 1.89 12.91 -33.27
C THR A 21 1.25 12.84 -34.65
N LEU A 22 -0.04 12.47 -34.73
CA LEU A 22 -0.76 12.28 -36.00
C LEU A 22 -1.34 13.59 -36.54
N ILE A 23 -1.81 14.49 -35.68
CA ILE A 23 -2.49 15.74 -36.06
C ILE A 23 -1.63 16.58 -37.02
N PRO A 24 -0.34 16.87 -36.74
CA PRO A 24 0.49 17.68 -37.64
C PRO A 24 0.63 17.09 -39.05
N ILE A 25 0.64 15.75 -39.16
CA ILE A 25 0.72 15.04 -40.44
C ILE A 25 -0.58 15.25 -41.23
N LEU A 26 -1.74 15.11 -40.57
CA LEU A 26 -3.04 15.30 -41.21
C LEU A 26 -3.27 16.75 -41.64
N GLU A 27 -2.80 17.71 -40.84
CA GLU A 27 -2.83 19.15 -41.15
C GLU A 27 -1.99 19.47 -42.39
N ALA A 28 -0.75 18.94 -42.46
CA ALA A 28 0.13 19.11 -43.62
C ALA A 28 -0.50 18.57 -44.92
N HIS A 29 -1.26 17.47 -44.82
CA HIS A 29 -1.98 16.87 -45.94
C HIS A 29 -3.36 17.49 -46.23
N ARG A 30 -3.81 18.45 -45.40
CA ARG A 30 -5.15 19.08 -45.48
C ARG A 30 -6.30 18.06 -45.49
N ASP A 31 -6.13 16.94 -44.81
CA ASP A 31 -7.16 15.89 -44.71
C ASP A 31 -8.15 16.23 -43.58
N TYR A 32 -8.98 17.24 -43.83
CA TYR A 32 -9.92 17.79 -42.85
C TYR A 32 -10.98 16.77 -42.39
N LYS A 33 -11.31 15.79 -43.23
CA LYS A 33 -12.26 14.73 -42.88
C LYS A 33 -11.66 13.82 -41.80
N LYS A 34 -10.39 13.43 -41.93
CA LYS A 34 -9.71 12.64 -40.88
C LYS A 34 -9.43 13.48 -39.63
N LEU A 35 -9.08 14.76 -39.77
CA LEU A 35 -8.92 15.66 -38.62
C LEU A 35 -10.20 15.75 -37.79
N ALA A 36 -11.36 15.98 -38.43
CA ALA A 36 -12.65 16.00 -37.74
C ALA A 36 -12.93 14.69 -36.98
N ALA A 37 -12.63 13.54 -37.60
CA ALA A 37 -12.80 12.23 -36.95
C ALA A 37 -11.84 12.03 -35.76
N VAL A 38 -10.60 12.51 -35.85
CA VAL A 38 -9.62 12.45 -34.75
C VAL A 38 -10.08 13.31 -33.57
N HIS A 39 -10.51 14.54 -33.83
CA HIS A 39 -11.00 15.43 -32.78
C HIS A 39 -12.30 14.91 -32.13
N GLY A 40 -13.20 14.29 -32.90
CA GLY A 40 -14.37 13.61 -32.34
C GLY A 40 -13.99 12.48 -31.38
N LYS A 41 -13.02 11.64 -31.75
CA LYS A 41 -12.51 10.58 -30.85
C LYS A 41 -11.82 11.13 -29.60
N LEU A 42 -11.11 12.26 -29.72
CA LEU A 42 -10.50 12.94 -28.57
C LEU A 42 -11.55 13.49 -27.61
N GLN A 43 -12.61 14.10 -28.15
CA GLN A 43 -13.75 14.57 -27.36
C GLN A 43 -14.35 13.41 -26.55
N GLU A 44 -14.66 12.29 -27.21
CA GLU A 44 -15.18 11.09 -26.53
C GLU A 44 -14.24 10.58 -25.43
N ALA A 45 -12.93 10.55 -25.68
CA ALA A 45 -11.93 10.10 -24.70
C ALA A 45 -11.89 11.02 -23.47
N PHE A 46 -11.86 12.34 -23.65
CA PHE A 46 -11.87 13.29 -22.54
C PHE A 46 -13.19 13.31 -21.77
N THR A 47 -14.32 13.16 -22.45
CA THR A 47 -15.63 13.01 -21.80
C THR A 47 -15.64 11.78 -20.87
N LYS A 48 -15.07 10.65 -21.30
CA LYS A 48 -14.95 9.45 -20.46
C LYS A 48 -14.05 9.67 -19.24
N ILE A 49 -12.91 10.35 -19.41
CA ILE A 49 -12.03 10.69 -18.28
C ILE A 49 -12.78 11.56 -17.27
N MET A 50 -13.50 12.57 -17.75
CA MET A 50 -14.29 13.47 -16.89
C MET A 50 -15.39 12.72 -16.13
N HIS A 51 -16.17 11.87 -16.81
CA HIS A 51 -17.23 11.08 -16.17
C HIS A 51 -16.71 10.14 -15.08
N GLN A 52 -15.51 9.58 -15.26
CA GLN A 52 -14.86 8.76 -14.24
C GLN A 52 -14.44 9.58 -13.03
N SER A 53 -13.81 10.74 -13.24
CA SER A 53 -13.42 11.63 -12.15
C SER A 53 -14.62 12.18 -11.37
N SER A 54 -15.79 12.28 -12.01
CA SER A 54 -17.05 12.75 -11.39
C SER A 54 -17.89 11.63 -10.76
N GLY A 55 -17.46 10.37 -10.81
CA GLY A 55 -18.20 9.23 -10.26
C GLY A 55 -19.48 8.84 -11.03
N TRP A 56 -19.66 9.36 -12.25
CA TRP A 56 -20.81 9.02 -13.11
C TRP A 56 -20.67 7.65 -13.77
N GLU A 57 -19.43 7.20 -13.99
CA GLU A 57 -19.11 5.86 -14.45
C GLU A 57 -18.34 5.08 -13.37
N PRO A 58 -18.47 3.74 -13.33
CA PRO A 58 -17.66 2.91 -12.46
C PRO A 58 -16.17 3.19 -12.67
N GLN A 59 -15.43 3.27 -11.56
CA GLN A 59 -14.01 3.54 -11.63
C GLN A 59 -13.30 2.49 -12.48
N ARG A 60 -12.39 2.95 -13.35
CA ARG A 60 -11.54 2.06 -14.15
C ARG A 60 -10.82 1.10 -13.21
N VAL A 61 -10.79 -0.17 -13.58
CA VAL A 61 -9.98 -1.16 -12.87
C VAL A 61 -8.78 -1.46 -13.75
N PHE A 62 -7.62 -0.94 -13.35
CA PHE A 62 -6.37 -1.35 -13.96
C PHE A 62 -5.94 -2.71 -13.43
N GLY A 63 -5.13 -3.42 -14.23
CA GLY A 63 -4.77 -4.80 -13.96
C GLY A 63 -4.06 -5.02 -12.62
N THR A 64 -4.10 -6.26 -12.14
CA THR A 64 -3.39 -6.71 -10.93
C THR A 64 -2.02 -7.27 -11.28
N TYR A 65 -1.06 -7.19 -10.36
CA TYR A 65 0.32 -7.58 -10.60
C TYR A 65 0.77 -8.71 -9.67
N PHE A 66 1.50 -9.68 -10.24
CA PHE A 66 2.03 -10.82 -9.51
C PHE A 66 3.48 -11.07 -9.90
N ARG A 67 4.36 -11.24 -8.90
CA ARG A 67 5.69 -11.82 -9.12
C ARG A 67 5.53 -13.33 -9.25
N VAL A 68 6.11 -13.89 -10.31
CA VAL A 68 6.14 -15.32 -10.59
C VAL A 68 7.59 -15.73 -10.78
N GLY A 69 8.09 -16.57 -9.88
CA GLY A 69 9.41 -17.21 -9.95
C GLY A 69 9.27 -18.68 -10.34
N PHE A 70 10.15 -19.15 -11.22
CA PHE A 70 10.20 -20.54 -11.67
C PHE A 70 11.45 -21.22 -11.11
N TYR A 71 11.28 -22.38 -10.48
CA TYR A 71 12.38 -23.12 -9.85
C TYR A 71 12.31 -24.61 -10.17
N GLY A 72 13.43 -25.20 -10.55
CA GLY A 72 13.58 -26.62 -10.85
C GLY A 72 14.05 -26.85 -12.29
N ALA A 73 14.90 -27.86 -12.46
CA ALA A 73 15.58 -28.13 -13.72
C ALA A 73 14.61 -28.40 -14.90
N ARG A 74 13.36 -28.82 -14.63
CA ARG A 74 12.33 -29.04 -15.65
C ARG A 74 11.91 -27.77 -16.39
N PHE A 75 12.15 -26.59 -15.81
CA PHE A 75 11.86 -25.31 -16.45
C PHE A 75 12.93 -24.88 -17.48
N GLY A 76 14.08 -25.57 -17.54
CA GLY A 76 15.16 -25.24 -18.47
C GLY A 76 15.63 -23.80 -18.28
N ASP A 77 15.62 -23.01 -19.35
CA ASP A 77 16.04 -21.59 -19.33
C ASP A 77 15.19 -20.69 -18.41
N LEU A 78 14.02 -21.16 -17.98
CA LEU A 78 13.18 -20.44 -17.02
C LEU A 78 13.57 -20.71 -15.56
N ASP A 79 14.43 -21.69 -15.26
CA ASP A 79 14.90 -21.91 -13.90
C ASP A 79 15.59 -20.65 -13.35
N GLU A 80 15.23 -20.28 -12.11
CA GLU A 80 15.64 -19.04 -11.41
C GLU A 80 15.20 -17.74 -12.07
N GLN A 81 14.35 -17.78 -13.10
CA GLN A 81 13.85 -16.56 -13.71
C GLN A 81 12.61 -16.06 -12.98
N GLU A 82 12.62 -14.78 -12.64
CA GLU A 82 11.49 -14.06 -12.05
C GLU A 82 10.88 -13.09 -13.05
N PHE A 83 9.56 -13.01 -13.04
CA PHE A 83 8.80 -12.10 -13.88
C PHE A 83 7.70 -11.42 -13.07
N VAL A 84 7.37 -10.18 -13.43
CA VAL A 84 6.12 -9.56 -13.03
C VAL A 84 5.09 -9.82 -14.13
N TYR A 85 3.95 -10.38 -13.74
CA TYR A 85 2.79 -10.65 -14.57
C TYR A 85 1.75 -9.56 -14.35
N LYS A 86 1.19 -9.04 -15.44
CA LYS A 86 0.03 -8.16 -15.43
C LYS A 86 -1.21 -8.97 -15.80
N GLU A 87 -2.14 -9.05 -14.87
CA GLU A 87 -3.43 -9.72 -15.00
C GLU A 87 -4.56 -8.72 -15.27
N PRO A 88 -5.60 -9.10 -16.02
CA PRO A 88 -6.75 -8.23 -16.25
C PRO A 88 -7.58 -8.04 -14.98
N SER A 89 -8.13 -6.84 -14.77
CA SER A 89 -9.12 -6.59 -13.71
C SER A 89 -8.63 -7.00 -12.31
N ILE A 90 -9.53 -7.52 -11.45
CA ILE A 90 -9.28 -7.94 -10.06
C ILE A 90 -9.02 -9.45 -10.00
N THR A 91 -8.05 -9.95 -10.77
CA THR A 91 -7.62 -11.36 -10.67
C THR A 91 -7.08 -11.65 -9.27
N LYS A 92 -7.54 -12.75 -8.67
CA LYS A 92 -7.12 -13.18 -7.33
C LYS A 92 -5.92 -14.11 -7.42
N LEU A 93 -5.14 -14.20 -6.33
CA LEU A 93 -3.99 -15.10 -6.25
C LEU A 93 -4.35 -16.55 -6.59
N ALA A 94 -5.48 -17.06 -6.08
CA ALA A 94 -5.94 -18.42 -6.38
C ALA A 94 -6.20 -18.67 -7.87
N GLU A 95 -6.69 -17.66 -8.60
CA GLU A 95 -7.02 -17.78 -10.02
C GLU A 95 -5.75 -17.86 -10.88
N ILE A 96 -4.77 -16.99 -10.63
CA ILE A 96 -3.48 -17.06 -11.31
C ILE A 96 -2.71 -18.34 -10.94
N SER A 97 -2.75 -18.75 -9.67
CA SER A 97 -2.10 -19.99 -9.22
C SER A 97 -2.66 -21.21 -9.96
N HIS A 98 -3.98 -21.37 -9.99
CA HIS A 98 -4.61 -22.49 -10.69
C HIS A 98 -4.28 -22.50 -12.18
N ARG A 99 -4.30 -21.34 -12.84
CA ARG A 99 -3.96 -21.24 -14.26
C ARG A 99 -2.49 -21.53 -14.57
N LEU A 100 -1.57 -21.10 -13.69
CA LEU A 100 -0.14 -21.36 -13.85
C LEU A 100 0.25 -22.79 -13.46
N GLU A 101 -0.54 -23.47 -12.65
CA GLU A 101 -0.40 -24.89 -12.32
C GLU A 101 -0.91 -25.79 -13.45
N ALA A 102 -2.06 -25.47 -14.06
CA ALA A 102 -2.68 -26.27 -15.11
C ALA A 102 -1.80 -26.42 -16.37
N ARG A 103 -1.19 -25.33 -16.84
CA ARG A 103 -0.47 -25.33 -18.13
C ARG A 103 0.82 -26.19 -18.13
N PRO A 104 1.66 -26.15 -17.08
CA PRO A 104 2.77 -27.08 -16.95
C PRO A 104 2.31 -28.48 -16.54
N GLY A 105 1.20 -28.63 -15.79
CA GLY A 105 0.60 -29.93 -15.47
C GLY A 105 0.21 -30.72 -16.73
N GLU A 106 -0.34 -30.05 -17.74
CA GLU A 106 -0.63 -30.65 -19.06
C GLU A 106 0.63 -31.14 -19.80
N ARG A 107 1.81 -30.57 -19.53
CA ARG A 107 3.08 -30.90 -20.20
C ARG A 107 3.95 -31.88 -19.43
N PHE A 108 3.91 -31.83 -18.10
CA PHE A 108 4.82 -32.55 -17.22
C PHE A 108 4.11 -33.62 -16.36
N GLY A 109 2.77 -33.61 -16.32
CA GLY A 109 1.94 -34.40 -15.39
C GLY A 109 1.50 -33.56 -14.18
N GLU A 110 0.26 -33.74 -13.73
CA GLU A 110 -0.34 -32.93 -12.64
C GLU A 110 0.44 -33.04 -11.31
N ASP A 111 1.12 -34.16 -11.06
CA ASP A 111 1.82 -34.43 -9.78
C ASP A 111 3.27 -33.89 -9.74
N VAL A 112 3.71 -33.22 -10.81
CA VAL A 112 5.10 -32.76 -10.97
C VAL A 112 5.27 -31.28 -10.62
N VAL A 113 4.19 -30.51 -10.64
CA VAL A 113 4.21 -29.05 -10.46
C VAL A 113 3.69 -28.71 -9.07
N GLU A 114 4.42 -27.87 -8.34
CA GLU A 114 4.05 -27.50 -6.98
C GLU A 114 4.09 -25.97 -6.82
N ILE A 115 3.03 -25.40 -6.25
CA ILE A 115 2.95 -23.96 -5.98
C ILE A 115 3.54 -23.65 -4.61
N ILE A 116 4.62 -22.87 -4.58
CA ILE A 116 5.19 -22.32 -3.36
C ILE A 116 4.31 -21.15 -2.91
N LYS A 117 3.66 -21.31 -1.76
CA LYS A 117 2.72 -20.33 -1.19
C LYS A 117 3.41 -19.25 -0.36
N ASP A 118 4.58 -19.54 0.20
CA ASP A 118 5.35 -18.55 0.94
C ASP A 118 6.07 -17.60 -0.02
N SER A 119 6.31 -16.36 0.44
CA SER A 119 7.01 -15.33 -0.33
C SER A 119 8.48 -15.19 0.09
N ASN A 120 9.03 -16.16 0.83
CA ASN A 120 10.44 -16.12 1.24
C ASN A 120 11.36 -16.40 0.05
N PRO A 121 12.64 -16.02 0.13
CA PRO A 121 13.64 -16.50 -0.82
C PRO A 121 13.67 -18.03 -0.83
N VAL A 122 13.56 -18.61 -2.02
CA VAL A 122 13.48 -20.06 -2.21
C VAL A 122 14.87 -20.67 -2.14
N ASP A 123 15.06 -21.60 -1.21
CA ASP A 123 16.30 -22.37 -1.05
C ASP A 123 16.24 -23.66 -1.88
N LYS A 124 16.97 -23.67 -3.01
CA LYS A 124 17.02 -24.80 -3.93
C LYS A 124 17.48 -26.11 -3.30
N THR A 125 18.30 -26.05 -2.25
CA THR A 125 18.84 -27.26 -1.61
C THR A 125 17.75 -28.07 -0.90
N LYS A 126 16.61 -27.44 -0.60
CA LYS A 126 15.45 -28.05 0.05
C LYS A 126 14.37 -28.51 -0.93
N LEU A 127 14.53 -28.19 -2.21
CA LEU A 127 13.57 -28.56 -3.25
C LEU A 127 13.88 -29.94 -3.83
N ASP A 128 12.84 -30.69 -4.19
CA ASP A 128 13.00 -31.94 -4.92
C ASP A 128 13.41 -31.67 -6.37
N ALA A 129 14.56 -32.20 -6.77
CA ALA A 129 15.08 -32.05 -8.13
C ALA A 129 14.17 -32.66 -9.21
N GLN A 130 13.25 -33.58 -8.84
CA GLN A 130 12.28 -34.18 -9.75
C GLN A 130 11.02 -33.34 -9.94
N LYS A 131 10.80 -32.31 -9.13
CA LYS A 131 9.63 -31.44 -9.18
C LYS A 131 9.91 -30.09 -9.82
N ALA A 132 8.84 -29.42 -10.22
CA ALA A 132 8.83 -28.10 -10.81
C ALA A 132 8.06 -27.16 -9.88
N TYR A 133 8.74 -26.17 -9.30
CA TYR A 133 8.16 -25.26 -8.33
C TYR A 133 7.88 -23.89 -8.93
N ILE A 134 6.68 -23.36 -8.68
CA ILE A 134 6.31 -22.01 -9.09
C ILE A 134 5.96 -21.20 -7.84
N GLN A 135 6.69 -20.11 -7.60
CA GLN A 135 6.40 -19.20 -6.51
C GLN A 135 5.60 -18.01 -7.04
N ILE A 136 4.44 -17.76 -6.47
CA ILE A 136 3.56 -16.67 -6.89
C ILE A 136 3.33 -15.74 -5.71
N THR A 137 3.63 -14.46 -5.88
CA THR A 137 3.47 -13.44 -4.85
C THR A 137 2.74 -12.24 -5.44
N TYR A 138 1.68 -11.76 -4.79
CA TYR A 138 1.03 -10.50 -5.16
C TYR A 138 2.00 -9.34 -4.93
N VAL A 139 2.07 -8.41 -5.89
CA VAL A 139 2.91 -7.22 -5.80
C VAL A 139 2.11 -5.98 -6.12
N GLU A 140 2.46 -4.85 -5.51
CA GLU A 140 1.84 -3.56 -5.76
C GLU A 140 2.82 -2.63 -6.49
N PRO A 141 2.36 -1.79 -7.42
CA PRO A 141 3.21 -0.74 -7.98
C PRO A 141 3.79 0.12 -6.85
N HIS A 142 5.10 0.39 -6.93
CA HIS A 142 5.80 1.24 -5.97
C HIS A 142 6.26 2.53 -6.64
N PHE A 143 6.13 3.63 -5.91
CA PHE A 143 6.55 4.96 -6.32
C PHE A 143 7.30 5.59 -5.16
N ASP A 144 8.39 6.28 -5.47
CA ASP A 144 9.07 7.11 -4.49
C ASP A 144 8.29 8.41 -4.22
N THR A 145 8.73 9.17 -3.21
CA THR A 145 8.08 10.42 -2.79
C THR A 145 8.12 11.50 -3.86
N TYR A 146 9.11 11.47 -4.76
CA TYR A 146 9.24 12.43 -5.85
C TYR A 146 8.27 12.09 -7.00
N GLU A 147 8.20 10.83 -7.40
CA GLU A 147 7.27 10.31 -8.40
C GLU A 147 5.81 10.56 -7.99
N LEU A 148 5.48 10.43 -6.70
CA LEU A 148 4.12 10.68 -6.21
C LEU A 148 3.67 12.15 -6.38
N LYS A 149 4.60 13.11 -6.46
CA LYS A 149 4.28 14.52 -6.75
C LYS A 149 3.79 14.70 -8.18
N ASP A 150 4.38 13.95 -9.12
CA ASP A 150 4.01 14.01 -10.54
C ASP A 150 2.81 13.08 -10.86
N ARG A 151 2.70 11.94 -10.15
CA ARG A 151 1.65 10.93 -10.35
C ARG A 151 0.41 11.24 -9.52
N VAL A 152 -0.27 12.31 -9.90
CA VAL A 152 -1.45 12.82 -9.20
C VAL A 152 -2.69 11.97 -9.49
N THR A 153 -2.90 11.57 -10.75
CA THR A 153 -4.15 10.89 -11.13
C THR A 153 -4.08 9.38 -10.94
N TYR A 154 -5.26 8.76 -10.84
CA TYR A 154 -5.38 7.30 -10.81
C TYR A 154 -4.78 6.64 -12.08
N PHE A 155 -4.79 7.32 -13.24
CA PHE A 155 -4.13 6.83 -14.44
C PHE A 155 -2.60 6.89 -14.31
N ASP A 156 -2.04 7.99 -13.81
CA ASP A 156 -0.59 8.16 -13.68
C ASP A 156 0.02 7.12 -12.75
N ARG A 157 -0.72 6.70 -11.73
CA ARG A 157 -0.33 5.61 -10.82
C ARG A 157 -0.52 4.21 -11.39
N ASN A 158 -0.99 4.08 -12.64
CA ASN A 158 -1.21 2.81 -13.33
C ASN A 158 -0.55 2.73 -14.72
N TYR A 159 0.19 3.77 -15.11
CA TYR A 159 0.85 3.87 -16.40
C TYR A 159 2.36 4.12 -16.24
N GLY A 160 3.18 3.48 -17.06
CA GLY A 160 4.64 3.59 -16.97
C GLY A 160 5.21 2.95 -15.70
N LEU A 161 4.65 1.82 -15.27
CA LEU A 161 5.03 1.14 -14.02
C LEU A 161 6.25 0.25 -14.23
N ARG A 162 7.31 0.48 -13.47
CA ARG A 162 8.56 -0.31 -13.53
C ARG A 162 8.91 -1.02 -12.23
N THR A 163 8.38 -0.51 -11.13
CA THR A 163 8.82 -0.89 -9.80
C THR A 163 7.63 -1.46 -9.02
N PHE A 164 7.86 -2.58 -8.35
CA PHE A 164 6.83 -3.34 -7.66
C PHE A 164 7.31 -3.76 -6.28
N LEU A 165 6.46 -3.65 -5.27
CA LEU A 165 6.77 -3.95 -3.88
C LEU A 165 5.89 -5.10 -3.39
N PHE A 166 6.48 -6.03 -2.64
CA PHE A 166 5.76 -6.92 -1.75
C PHE A 166 6.42 -6.98 -0.38
N CYS A 167 5.63 -7.38 0.62
CA CYS A 167 6.08 -7.50 2.00
C CYS A 167 5.97 -8.96 2.46
N THR A 168 7.02 -9.47 3.09
CA THR A 168 7.05 -10.80 3.70
C THR A 168 7.22 -10.65 5.21
N PRO A 169 6.21 -11.00 6.03
CA PRO A 169 6.36 -11.00 7.48
C PRO A 169 7.22 -12.20 7.91
N PHE A 170 8.08 -11.99 8.91
CA PHE A 170 8.89 -13.07 9.47
C PHE A 170 9.26 -12.80 10.93
N THR A 171 9.64 -13.84 11.66
CA THR A 171 10.23 -13.78 13.00
C THR A 171 11.68 -14.27 12.95
N PRO A 172 12.52 -13.93 13.94
CA PRO A 172 13.89 -14.47 14.04
C PRO A 172 13.94 -16.01 14.04
N ASP A 173 12.89 -16.67 14.53
CA ASP A 173 12.75 -18.14 14.51
C ASP A 173 12.42 -18.72 13.13
N GLY A 174 12.19 -17.86 12.12
CA GLY A 174 11.83 -18.26 10.75
C GLY A 174 10.34 -18.52 10.52
N ARG A 175 9.47 -18.25 11.50
CA ARG A 175 8.01 -18.30 11.32
C ARG A 175 7.53 -17.03 10.60
N ALA A 176 6.41 -17.10 9.87
CA ALA A 176 5.83 -15.92 9.23
C ALA A 176 5.21 -14.94 10.25
N HIS A 177 4.58 -15.48 11.29
CA HIS A 177 3.89 -14.71 12.32
C HIS A 177 4.38 -15.12 13.72
N GLY A 178 4.50 -14.13 14.60
CA GLY A 178 4.82 -14.30 16.02
C GLY A 178 4.26 -13.17 16.85
N GLU A 179 4.77 -13.03 18.08
CA GLU A 179 4.40 -11.96 18.98
C GLU A 179 4.87 -10.59 18.47
N LEU A 180 4.21 -9.52 18.90
CA LEU A 180 4.54 -8.15 18.50
C LEU A 180 6.05 -7.81 18.57
N PRO A 181 6.78 -8.11 19.67
CA PRO A 181 8.20 -7.76 19.78
C PRO A 181 9.11 -8.55 18.84
N GLU A 182 8.63 -9.65 18.26
CA GLU A 182 9.41 -10.55 17.40
C GLU A 182 9.05 -10.35 15.92
N GLN A 183 7.94 -9.68 15.62
CA GLN A 183 7.42 -9.55 14.29
C GLN A 183 8.22 -8.56 13.45
N HIS A 184 9.02 -9.09 12.52
CA HIS A 184 9.71 -8.31 11.50
C HIS A 184 8.93 -8.34 10.18
N LYS A 185 9.29 -7.42 9.29
CA LYS A 185 8.72 -7.34 7.93
C LYS A 185 9.84 -7.06 6.95
N ARG A 186 9.92 -7.86 5.88
CA ARG A 186 10.84 -7.62 4.77
C ARG A 186 10.09 -6.99 3.61
N LYS A 187 10.49 -5.80 3.20
CA LYS A 187 10.06 -5.15 1.96
C LYS A 187 10.98 -5.58 0.84
N THR A 188 10.42 -6.13 -0.23
CA THR A 188 11.18 -6.51 -1.43
C THR A 188 10.70 -5.68 -2.60
N LEU A 189 11.60 -4.84 -3.12
CA LEU A 189 11.38 -3.98 -4.26
C LEU A 189 11.94 -4.67 -5.52
N LEU A 190 11.11 -4.79 -6.54
CA LEU A 190 11.44 -5.42 -7.81
C LEU A 190 11.39 -4.38 -8.92
N SER A 191 12.42 -4.31 -9.76
CA SER A 191 12.42 -3.51 -10.98
C SER A 191 12.36 -4.41 -12.20
N THR A 192 11.54 -4.05 -13.18
CA THR A 192 11.39 -4.78 -14.44
C THR A 192 12.17 -4.15 -15.59
N ASP A 193 12.61 -4.97 -16.55
CA ASP A 193 13.36 -4.52 -17.74
C ASP A 193 12.62 -3.41 -18.53
N HIS A 194 11.29 -3.48 -18.57
CA HIS A 194 10.40 -2.56 -19.27
C HIS A 194 9.25 -2.12 -18.38
N ALA A 195 8.61 -1.01 -18.74
CA ALA A 195 7.46 -0.48 -18.03
C ALA A 195 6.15 -1.11 -18.52
N PHE A 196 5.19 -1.30 -17.63
CA PHE A 196 3.80 -1.57 -18.00
C PHE A 196 3.05 -0.27 -18.33
N PRO A 197 2.11 -0.29 -19.29
CA PRO A 197 1.76 -1.42 -20.17
C PRO A 197 2.85 -1.69 -21.23
N TYR A 198 3.08 -2.97 -21.53
CA TYR A 198 4.06 -3.42 -22.53
C TYR A 198 3.41 -4.35 -23.56
N ILE A 199 4.13 -4.66 -24.65
CA ILE A 199 3.68 -5.58 -25.70
C ILE A 199 3.41 -6.98 -25.12
N LYS A 200 4.19 -7.39 -24.10
CA LYS A 200 4.01 -8.64 -23.35
C LYS A 200 3.29 -8.37 -22.03
N THR A 201 2.49 -9.33 -21.58
CA THR A 201 1.80 -9.29 -20.27
C THR A 201 2.69 -9.72 -19.11
N ARG A 202 3.92 -10.19 -19.39
CA ARG A 202 4.93 -10.48 -18.38
C ARG A 202 6.26 -9.84 -18.77
N ILE A 203 6.95 -9.29 -17.79
CA ILE A 203 8.26 -8.63 -17.96
C ILE A 203 9.21 -9.19 -16.93
N ARG A 204 10.44 -9.47 -17.33
CA ARG A 204 11.46 -10.04 -16.45
C ARG A 204 11.87 -9.03 -15.39
N VAL A 205 12.10 -9.53 -14.18
CA VAL A 205 12.71 -8.76 -13.09
C VAL A 205 14.20 -8.66 -13.37
N CYS A 206 14.74 -7.44 -13.36
CA CYS A 206 16.15 -7.17 -13.64
C CYS A 206 16.91 -6.69 -12.41
N HIS A 207 16.21 -6.15 -11.41
CA HIS A 207 16.80 -5.69 -10.17
C HIS A 207 15.89 -6.01 -8.99
N ARG A 208 16.51 -6.26 -7.85
CA ARG A 208 15.85 -6.58 -6.59
C ARG A 208 16.59 -5.89 -5.45
N GLU A 209 15.83 -5.22 -4.60
CA GLU A 209 16.31 -4.58 -3.37
C GLU A 209 15.46 -5.09 -2.19
N GLU A 210 16.09 -5.33 -1.05
CA GLU A 210 15.40 -5.80 0.16
C GLU A 210 15.73 -4.91 1.35
N THR A 211 14.68 -4.48 2.05
CA THR A 211 14.79 -3.71 3.29
C THR A 211 14.06 -4.44 4.41
N VAL A 212 14.74 -4.66 5.53
CA VAL A 212 14.16 -5.30 6.71
C VAL A 212 13.74 -4.24 7.71
N LEU A 213 12.48 -4.29 8.13
CA LEU A 213 11.91 -3.45 9.16
C LEU A 213 11.93 -4.17 10.50
N THR A 214 12.36 -3.44 11.52
CA THR A 214 12.29 -3.85 12.92
C THR A 214 10.85 -3.84 13.44
N PRO A 215 10.54 -4.54 14.55
CA PRO A 215 9.17 -4.65 15.06
C PRO A 215 8.49 -3.31 15.37
N VAL A 216 9.24 -2.34 15.89
CA VAL A 216 8.71 -0.99 16.13
C VAL A 216 8.41 -0.26 14.82
N GLU A 217 9.22 -0.43 13.77
CA GLU A 217 8.96 0.15 12.45
C GLU A 217 7.74 -0.52 11.78
N VAL A 218 7.56 -1.83 11.96
CA VAL A 218 6.36 -2.55 11.52
C VAL A 218 5.12 -1.94 12.18
N ALA A 219 5.16 -1.72 13.49
CA ALA A 219 4.07 -1.10 14.24
C ALA A 219 3.77 0.33 13.75
N ILE A 220 4.80 1.13 13.46
CA ILE A 220 4.65 2.48 12.91
C ILE A 220 3.94 2.43 11.55
N GLU A 221 4.41 1.62 10.61
CA GLU A 221 3.81 1.53 9.27
C GLU A 221 2.36 1.05 9.33
N ASP A 222 2.06 0.06 10.18
CA ASP A 222 0.71 -0.47 10.34
C ASP A 222 -0.24 0.59 10.94
N MET A 223 0.23 1.36 11.93
CA MET A 223 -0.55 2.47 12.50
C MET A 223 -0.76 3.61 11.50
N GLN A 224 0.27 4.01 10.77
CA GLN A 224 0.17 5.04 9.72
C GLN A 224 -0.79 4.60 8.61
N LYS A 225 -0.69 3.35 8.16
CA LYS A 225 -1.63 2.79 7.17
C LYS A 225 -3.06 2.87 7.69
N LYS A 226 -3.31 2.45 8.93
CA LYS A 226 -4.65 2.51 9.55
C LYS A 226 -5.19 3.94 9.63
N THR A 227 -4.35 4.90 10.03
CA THR A 227 -4.72 6.32 10.10
C THR A 227 -5.07 6.88 8.72
N ARG A 228 -4.34 6.50 7.66
CA ARG A 228 -4.63 6.90 6.29
C ARG A 228 -5.92 6.31 5.75
N GLU A 229 -6.19 5.02 5.99
CA GLU A 229 -7.47 4.39 5.64
C GLU A 229 -8.65 5.14 6.26
N LEU A 230 -8.51 5.55 7.53
CA LEU A 230 -9.53 6.29 8.24
C LEU A 230 -9.70 7.72 7.74
N ALA A 231 -8.59 8.42 7.44
CA ALA A 231 -8.61 9.75 6.83
C ALA A 231 -9.31 9.71 5.47
N PHE A 232 -8.93 8.76 4.61
CA PHE A 232 -9.56 8.57 3.29
C PHE A 232 -11.08 8.36 3.40
N ALA A 233 -11.52 7.45 4.26
CA ALA A 233 -12.96 7.20 4.46
C ALA A 233 -13.73 8.40 5.04
N THR A 234 -13.04 9.29 5.77
CA THR A 234 -13.65 10.49 6.37
C THR A 234 -13.74 11.66 5.39
N GLU A 235 -12.74 11.79 4.52
CA GLU A 235 -12.57 12.89 3.55
C GLU A 235 -13.26 12.61 2.21
N GLN A 236 -13.75 11.38 1.99
CA GLN A 236 -14.46 10.98 0.77
C GLN A 236 -15.73 11.82 0.51
N ASP A 237 -15.87 12.29 -0.74
CA ASP A 237 -17.02 13.06 -1.23
C ASP A 237 -17.49 12.52 -2.61
N PRO A 238 -18.74 12.04 -2.76
CA PRO A 238 -19.79 11.95 -1.74
C PRO A 238 -19.43 10.94 -0.62
N PRO A 239 -19.93 11.16 0.62
CA PRO A 239 -19.56 10.34 1.76
C PRO A 239 -20.12 8.91 1.66
N ASP A 240 -19.26 7.91 1.88
CA ASP A 240 -19.66 6.50 2.02
C ASP A 240 -19.76 6.14 3.51
N ALA A 241 -20.98 6.21 4.05
CA ALA A 241 -21.23 5.92 5.46
C ALA A 241 -20.88 4.48 5.85
N LYS A 242 -21.03 3.50 4.94
CA LYS A 242 -20.75 2.09 5.25
C LYS A 242 -19.25 1.84 5.32
N MET A 243 -18.48 2.37 4.36
CA MET A 243 -17.02 2.29 4.38
C MET A 243 -16.47 2.97 5.64
N LEU A 244 -16.94 4.19 5.94
CA LEU A 244 -16.53 4.92 7.14
C LEU A 244 -16.82 4.11 8.42
N GLN A 245 -18.03 3.57 8.57
CA GLN A 245 -18.41 2.76 9.74
C GLN A 245 -17.55 1.50 9.86
N MET A 246 -17.28 0.80 8.75
CA MET A 246 -16.43 -0.40 8.74
C MET A 246 -15.00 -0.09 9.20
N VAL A 247 -14.37 0.93 8.63
CA VAL A 247 -12.99 1.31 8.99
C VAL A 247 -12.93 1.84 10.42
N LEU A 248 -13.90 2.65 10.83
CA LEU A 248 -13.98 3.20 12.18
C LEU A 248 -14.17 2.11 13.23
N GLN A 249 -15.11 1.19 13.03
CA GLN A 249 -15.32 0.05 13.93
C GLN A 249 -14.07 -0.81 14.05
N GLY A 250 -13.42 -1.15 12.93
CA GLY A 250 -12.17 -1.90 12.93
C GLY A 250 -10.99 -1.16 13.56
N SER A 251 -11.12 0.14 13.82
CA SER A 251 -10.10 0.97 14.47
C SER A 251 -10.34 1.12 15.97
N VAL A 252 -11.58 1.38 16.40
CA VAL A 252 -11.90 1.68 17.81
C VAL A 252 -12.42 0.47 18.59
N GLY A 253 -12.90 -0.57 17.92
CA GLY A 253 -13.45 -1.78 18.55
C GLY A 253 -13.32 -3.00 17.67
N PRO A 254 -12.10 -3.51 17.41
CA PRO A 254 -11.90 -4.74 16.65
C PRO A 254 -12.47 -5.93 17.43
N THR A 255 -13.72 -6.31 17.13
CA THR A 255 -14.43 -7.32 17.94
C THR A 255 -14.18 -8.77 17.54
N VAL A 256 -13.45 -9.10 16.46
CA VAL A 256 -13.43 -10.50 15.97
C VAL A 256 -12.10 -11.03 15.40
N ASN A 257 -11.09 -10.21 15.05
CA ASN A 257 -9.86 -10.76 14.46
C ASN A 257 -8.68 -10.75 15.43
N GLN A 258 -8.58 -11.80 16.25
CA GLN A 258 -7.40 -12.13 17.09
C GLN A 258 -6.09 -12.31 16.29
N ALA A 259 -6.15 -12.29 14.95
CA ALA A 259 -5.00 -12.41 14.08
C ALA A 259 -4.16 -11.12 13.97
N ARG A 260 -4.66 -9.97 14.45
CA ARG A 260 -3.82 -8.77 14.63
C ARG A 260 -4.05 -8.15 16.01
N PRO A 261 -2.97 -7.81 16.72
CA PRO A 261 -3.06 -7.11 18.00
C PRO A 261 -3.75 -5.76 17.82
N GLY A 262 -4.59 -5.39 18.78
CA GLY A 262 -5.32 -4.12 18.73
C GLY A 262 -4.37 -2.92 18.83
N PRO A 263 -4.78 -1.70 18.40
CA PRO A 263 -3.95 -0.49 18.53
C PRO A 263 -3.46 -0.26 19.98
N LEU A 264 -4.28 -0.63 20.97
CA LEU A 264 -3.90 -0.54 22.38
C LEU A 264 -2.76 -1.51 22.75
N GLU A 265 -2.80 -2.74 22.26
CA GLU A 265 -1.78 -3.76 22.54
C GLU A 265 -0.44 -3.37 21.92
N VAL A 266 -0.45 -2.85 20.69
CA VAL A 266 0.72 -2.25 20.04
C VAL A 266 1.31 -1.13 20.89
N ALA A 267 0.46 -0.22 21.39
CA ALA A 267 0.93 0.85 22.26
C ALA A 267 1.48 0.33 23.59
N GLN A 268 0.87 -0.69 24.20
CA GLN A 268 1.35 -1.27 25.46
C GLN A 268 2.73 -1.91 25.29
N VAL A 269 2.94 -2.66 24.21
CA VAL A 269 4.21 -3.35 23.95
C VAL A 269 5.33 -2.35 23.65
N PHE A 270 5.08 -1.35 22.81
CA PHE A 270 6.14 -0.49 22.29
C PHE A 270 6.25 0.88 22.97
N LEU A 271 5.26 1.32 23.76
CA LEU A 271 5.25 2.64 24.41
C LEU A 271 5.22 2.60 25.95
N ALA A 272 5.13 1.44 26.59
CA ALA A 272 5.10 1.35 28.06
C ALA A 272 6.45 1.72 28.70
N GLU A 273 7.55 1.29 28.08
CA GLU A 273 8.91 1.57 28.54
C GLU A 273 9.63 2.47 27.53
N ILE A 274 10.23 3.56 28.04
CA ILE A 274 10.96 4.51 27.21
C ILE A 274 12.34 3.93 26.93
N PRO A 275 12.72 3.66 25.66
CA PRO A 275 14.04 3.13 25.34
C PRO A 275 15.14 4.15 25.67
N GLU A 276 16.27 3.68 26.21
CA GLU A 276 17.45 4.51 26.48
C GLU A 276 18.29 4.78 25.22
N ASP A 277 18.26 3.86 24.24
CA ASP A 277 18.99 4.00 22.98
C ASP A 277 18.39 5.14 22.12
N PRO A 278 19.20 6.15 21.73
CA PRO A 278 18.76 7.25 20.88
C PRO A 278 18.05 6.85 19.57
N LYS A 279 18.42 5.71 18.95
CA LYS A 279 17.77 5.26 17.70
C LYS A 279 16.37 4.72 17.96
N LEU A 280 16.25 3.81 18.93
CA LEU A 280 14.96 3.27 19.39
C LEU A 280 14.06 4.39 19.94
N PHE A 281 14.67 5.39 20.58
CA PHE A 281 13.97 6.57 21.06
C PHE A 281 13.30 7.38 19.95
N ARG A 282 13.95 7.55 18.79
CA ARG A 282 13.35 8.22 17.62
C ARG A 282 12.11 7.48 17.13
N HIS A 283 12.20 6.16 16.95
CA HIS A 283 11.06 5.33 16.53
C HIS A 283 9.94 5.34 17.57
N HIS A 284 10.27 5.28 18.86
CA HIS A 284 9.32 5.40 19.95
C HIS A 284 8.56 6.75 19.90
N ASN A 285 9.26 7.86 19.69
CA ASN A 285 8.62 9.17 19.54
C ASN A 285 7.75 9.24 18.27
N LYS A 286 8.22 8.70 17.14
CA LYS A 286 7.45 8.63 15.89
C LYS A 286 6.16 7.83 16.09
N LEU A 287 6.23 6.67 16.72
CA LEU A 287 5.06 5.86 17.06
C LEU A 287 4.06 6.62 17.96
N ARG A 288 4.54 7.36 18.97
CA ARG A 288 3.68 8.23 19.80
C ARG A 288 2.95 9.29 18.98
N LEU A 289 3.63 9.92 18.03
CA LEU A 289 3.01 10.90 17.13
C LEU A 289 1.95 10.24 16.23
N CYS A 290 2.24 9.05 15.68
CA CYS A 290 1.28 8.28 14.90
C CYS A 290 0.01 7.95 15.70
N PHE A 291 0.13 7.55 16.98
CA PHE A 291 -1.03 7.30 17.84
C PHE A 291 -1.82 8.57 18.16
N LYS A 292 -1.15 9.71 18.35
CA LYS A 292 -1.85 11.00 18.54
C LYS A 292 -2.66 11.39 17.31
N ASP A 293 -2.08 11.25 16.13
CA ASP A 293 -2.78 11.52 14.87
C ASP A 293 -3.93 10.53 14.63
N PHE A 294 -3.70 9.25 14.89
CA PHE A 294 -4.73 8.21 14.86
C PHE A 294 -5.94 8.55 15.73
N CYS A 295 -5.72 8.91 17.01
CA CYS A 295 -6.79 9.31 17.92
C CYS A 295 -7.59 10.52 17.38
N LYS A 296 -6.89 11.52 16.82
CA LYS A 296 -7.54 12.69 16.22
C LYS A 296 -8.39 12.29 15.01
N LYS A 297 -7.86 11.47 14.11
CA LYS A 297 -8.60 10.98 12.93
C LYS A 297 -9.81 10.11 13.32
N CYS A 298 -9.72 9.31 14.39
CA CYS A 298 -10.88 8.61 14.95
C CYS A 298 -11.97 9.56 15.45
N GLU A 299 -11.60 10.66 16.10
CA GLU A 299 -12.56 11.67 16.55
C GLU A 299 -13.25 12.36 15.37
N ASP A 300 -12.49 12.73 14.34
CA ASP A 300 -13.02 13.36 13.13
C ASP A 300 -13.96 12.40 12.38
N ALA A 301 -13.58 11.12 12.26
CA ALA A 301 -14.41 10.06 11.69
C ALA A 301 -15.71 9.83 12.47
N LEU A 302 -15.67 9.83 13.81
CA LEU A 302 -16.87 9.77 14.65
C LEU A 302 -17.78 10.97 14.40
N ARG A 303 -17.23 12.18 14.35
CA ARG A 303 -17.99 13.40 14.09
C ARG A 303 -18.68 13.34 12.73
N LYS A 304 -17.98 12.88 11.69
CA LYS A 304 -18.53 12.69 10.35
C LYS A 304 -19.63 11.61 10.36
N ASN A 305 -19.38 10.45 10.96
CA ASN A 305 -20.36 9.37 11.06
C ASN A 305 -21.65 9.84 11.76
N LYS A 306 -21.54 10.63 12.84
CA LYS A 306 -22.68 11.21 13.56
C LYS A 306 -23.60 12.06 12.67
N ALA A 307 -23.04 12.75 11.69
CA ALA A 307 -23.78 13.56 10.73
C ALA A 307 -24.45 12.72 9.62
N LEU A 308 -24.01 11.49 9.41
CA LEU A 308 -24.48 10.60 8.34
C LEU A 308 -25.53 9.58 8.81
N ILE A 309 -25.54 9.23 10.10
CA ILE A 309 -26.42 8.17 10.64
C ILE A 309 -27.90 8.56 10.74
N GLY A 310 -28.76 7.56 10.53
CA GLY A 310 -30.19 7.63 10.83
C GLY A 310 -30.53 7.40 12.32
N PRO A 311 -31.80 7.54 12.72
CA PRO A 311 -32.24 7.29 14.10
C PRO A 311 -32.04 5.84 14.55
N ASP A 312 -32.10 4.89 13.62
CA ASP A 312 -31.89 3.45 13.77
C ASP A 312 -30.44 3.09 14.13
N GLN A 313 -29.46 3.90 13.73
CA GLN A 313 -28.03 3.65 13.98
C GLN A 313 -27.47 4.39 15.19
N LYS A 314 -28.31 5.12 15.95
CA LYS A 314 -27.86 5.92 17.11
C LYS A 314 -27.23 5.09 18.22
N GLU A 315 -27.76 3.90 18.50
CA GLU A 315 -27.22 3.03 19.55
C GLU A 315 -25.86 2.47 19.16
N TYR A 316 -25.73 2.01 17.92
CA TYR A 316 -24.44 1.59 17.36
C TYR A 316 -23.38 2.71 17.43
N HIS A 317 -23.75 3.93 17.05
CA HIS A 317 -22.84 5.07 17.13
C HIS A 317 -22.41 5.38 18.58
N ARG A 318 -23.33 5.30 19.55
CA ARG A 318 -23.00 5.48 20.98
C ARG A 318 -22.02 4.42 21.47
N GLU A 319 -22.12 3.18 20.96
CA GLU A 319 -21.15 2.13 21.29
C GLU A 319 -19.77 2.42 20.72
N LEU A 320 -19.68 2.92 19.48
CA LEU A 320 -18.41 3.40 18.90
C LEU A 320 -17.80 4.57 19.71
N GLU A 321 -18.61 5.55 20.14
CA GLU A 321 -18.17 6.65 21.01
C GLU A 321 -17.62 6.12 22.36
N ARG A 322 -18.26 5.09 22.95
CA ARG A 322 -17.78 4.45 24.18
C ARG A 322 -16.46 3.71 23.97
N ASN A 323 -16.34 2.96 22.88
CA ASN A 323 -15.14 2.21 22.55
C ASN A 323 -13.95 3.15 22.29
N TYR A 324 -14.17 4.25 21.54
CA TYR A 324 -13.18 5.30 21.37
C TYR A 324 -12.77 5.95 22.68
N SER A 325 -13.73 6.29 23.56
CA SER A 325 -13.42 6.87 24.87
C SER A 325 -12.52 5.95 25.70
N ARG A 326 -12.83 4.65 25.76
CA ARG A 326 -11.99 3.65 26.46
C ARG A 326 -10.59 3.56 25.86
N LEU A 327 -10.49 3.50 24.54
CA LEU A 327 -9.22 3.45 23.82
C LEU A 327 -8.37 4.68 24.11
N ARG A 328 -8.98 5.88 24.03
CA ARG A 328 -8.33 7.15 24.30
C ARG A 328 -7.84 7.24 25.76
N GLU A 329 -8.67 6.87 26.72
CA GLU A 329 -8.31 6.85 28.15
C GLU A 329 -7.13 5.91 28.42
N ALA A 330 -7.11 4.73 27.80
CA ALA A 330 -6.03 3.76 27.95
C ALA A 330 -4.73 4.19 27.25
N LEU A 331 -4.81 4.86 26.10
CA LEU A 331 -3.66 5.40 25.38
C LEU A 331 -3.08 6.66 26.04
N GLN A 332 -3.92 7.49 26.68
CA GLN A 332 -3.51 8.76 27.27
C GLN A 332 -2.27 8.69 28.19
N PRO A 333 -2.13 7.75 29.15
CA PRO A 333 -0.94 7.65 29.98
C PRO A 333 0.32 7.36 29.15
N LEU A 334 0.24 6.46 28.17
CA LEU A 334 1.35 6.08 27.28
C LEU A 334 1.78 7.26 26.39
N LEU A 335 0.81 8.04 25.93
CA LEU A 335 1.06 9.19 25.05
C LEU A 335 1.52 10.45 25.78
N THR A 336 1.24 10.57 27.09
CA THR A 336 1.60 11.74 27.91
C THR A 336 2.77 11.50 28.85
N GLN A 337 3.27 10.27 28.94
CA GLN A 337 4.45 9.91 29.74
C GLN A 337 5.61 10.86 29.42
N ARG A 338 6.01 11.63 30.45
CA ARG A 338 7.03 12.67 30.32
C ARG A 338 8.41 12.04 30.21
N LEU A 339 9.19 12.57 29.29
CA LEU A 339 10.57 12.16 29.03
C LEU A 339 11.46 12.53 30.23
N PRO A 340 12.14 11.58 30.89
CA PRO A 340 13.05 11.87 32.00
C PRO A 340 14.19 12.83 31.60
N GLN A 341 14.63 12.79 30.33
CA GLN A 341 15.78 13.56 29.85
C GLN A 341 15.51 15.07 29.63
N LEU A 342 14.25 15.51 29.57
CA LEU A 342 13.91 16.95 29.49
C LEU A 342 13.86 17.64 30.86
N LEU A 343 14.07 16.88 31.95
CA LEU A 343 13.98 17.38 33.33
C LEU A 343 15.30 17.25 34.11
N ALA A 344 16.40 16.79 33.51
CA ALA A 344 17.69 16.89 34.17
C ALA A 344 17.98 18.38 34.41
N PRO A 345 18.03 18.87 35.67
CA PRO A 345 18.50 20.21 35.94
C PRO A 345 19.94 20.25 35.45
N THR A 346 20.27 21.13 34.53
CA THR A 346 21.65 21.48 34.24
C THR A 346 22.28 22.01 35.53
N THR A 347 22.87 21.13 36.33
CA THR A 347 23.82 21.49 37.37
C THR A 347 25.16 21.76 36.71
N THR A 348 25.23 22.82 35.91
CA THR A 348 26.49 23.45 35.54
C THR A 348 26.68 24.68 36.41
N SER A 349 27.20 24.44 37.61
CA SER A 349 27.98 25.44 38.32
C SER A 349 29.22 25.74 37.48
N GLY A 350 29.36 27.00 37.06
CA GLY A 350 30.63 27.60 36.64
C GLY A 350 31.04 27.38 35.18
N LEU A 351 30.62 28.30 34.30
CA LEU A 351 31.50 29.10 33.43
C LEU A 351 30.64 30.00 32.52
N ARG A 352 30.46 31.25 32.94
CA ARG A 352 30.10 32.33 32.04
C ARG A 352 31.24 32.49 31.02
N THR A 353 30.96 32.31 29.72
CA THR A 353 31.37 33.23 28.63
C THR A 353 30.92 32.71 27.25
N ASN A 354 30.42 33.65 26.43
CA ASN A 354 30.21 33.61 24.98
C ASN A 354 29.11 32.71 24.37
N MET A 355 27.87 33.20 24.48
CA MET A 355 26.83 32.93 23.48
C MET A 355 26.97 33.91 22.30
N LYS A 356 27.41 33.42 21.14
CA LYS A 356 27.14 33.93 19.78
C LYS A 356 27.87 33.02 18.78
N GLY A 357 27.29 31.86 18.47
CA GLY A 357 27.86 30.95 17.46
C GLY A 357 27.09 29.65 17.25
N ALA A 358 26.45 29.10 18.28
CA ALA A 358 25.83 27.77 18.21
C ALA A 358 24.36 27.74 17.73
N ARG A 359 23.79 28.88 17.32
CA ARG A 359 22.38 28.92 16.87
C ARG A 359 22.22 28.56 15.38
N LYS A 360 23.32 28.48 14.62
CA LYS A 360 23.28 28.28 13.17
C LYS A 360 23.46 26.83 12.70
N THR A 361 23.72 25.90 13.61
CA THR A 361 24.04 24.50 13.25
C THR A 361 22.87 23.54 13.52
N ILE A 362 21.85 23.96 14.28
CA ILE A 362 20.70 23.10 14.59
C ILE A 362 19.49 23.41 13.68
N GLU A 363 19.32 24.67 13.25
CA GLU A 363 18.27 25.02 12.26
C GLU A 363 18.57 24.41 10.88
N GLY A 364 19.84 24.30 10.47
CA GLY A 364 20.21 23.73 9.16
C GLY A 364 20.09 22.21 9.03
N SER A 365 19.84 21.47 10.12
CA SER A 365 19.63 20.01 10.07
C SER A 365 18.16 19.61 10.19
N LEU A 366 17.28 20.53 10.59
CA LEU A 366 15.83 20.32 10.63
C LEU A 366 15.17 20.74 9.29
N GLU A 367 15.69 21.78 8.64
CA GLU A 367 15.21 22.23 7.33
C GLU A 367 15.56 21.26 6.18
N GLY A 368 16.54 20.37 6.37
CA GLY A 368 16.98 19.41 5.34
C GLY A 368 16.11 18.15 5.20
N GLU A 369 15.30 17.82 6.22
CA GLU A 369 14.46 16.60 6.24
C GLU A 369 12.95 16.90 6.35
N GLU A 370 12.55 18.13 6.71
CA GLU A 370 11.14 18.57 6.58
C GLU A 370 10.65 18.54 5.11
N GLU A 371 11.56 18.61 4.12
CA GLU A 371 11.22 18.42 2.70
C GLU A 371 11.02 16.94 2.30
N GLU A 372 11.51 15.98 3.09
CA GLU A 372 11.39 14.54 2.81
C GLU A 372 10.07 13.95 3.38
N GLU A 373 9.52 14.51 4.46
CA GLU A 373 8.34 13.98 5.17
C GLU A 373 6.97 14.56 4.74
N ALA A 374 6.91 15.59 3.89
CA ALA A 374 5.63 16.20 3.47
C ALA A 374 4.83 15.39 2.42
N GLY A 375 5.28 14.19 2.02
CA GLY A 375 4.82 13.52 0.80
C GLY A 375 4.24 12.10 0.93
N GLU A 376 4.07 11.53 2.12
CA GLU A 376 3.54 10.15 2.25
C GLU A 376 1.99 10.06 2.18
N HIS A 377 1.40 10.67 1.16
CA HIS A 377 0.02 10.44 0.76
C HIS A 377 -0.10 9.11 -0.01
N TYR A 378 -0.15 8.01 0.73
CA TYR A 378 -0.58 6.73 0.17
C TYR A 378 -2.12 6.71 0.19
N GLU A 379 -2.76 6.90 -0.95
CA GLU A 379 -4.18 6.59 -1.11
C GLU A 379 -4.35 5.07 -1.09
N VAL A 380 -5.14 4.58 -0.14
CA VAL A 380 -5.54 3.17 -0.07
C VAL A 380 -6.66 2.95 -1.09
N GLY A 381 -6.27 2.85 -2.35
CA GLY A 381 -7.17 2.61 -3.50
C GLY A 381 -6.85 1.31 -4.25
N GLY A 382 -6.19 0.36 -3.61
CA GLY A 382 -5.93 -0.97 -4.17
C GLY A 382 -7.18 -1.87 -4.06
N PRO A 383 -7.39 -2.82 -5.00
CA PRO A 383 -8.55 -3.70 -5.04
C PRO A 383 -8.75 -4.60 -3.80
N MET A 384 -7.80 -4.63 -2.85
CA MET A 384 -7.95 -5.33 -1.57
C MET A 384 -8.99 -4.70 -0.62
N ALA A 385 -9.38 -3.44 -0.79
CA ALA A 385 -10.50 -2.87 -0.04
C ALA A 385 -11.86 -3.52 -0.38
N MET A 386 -11.94 -4.25 -1.50
CA MET A 386 -13.15 -4.96 -1.94
C MET A 386 -13.17 -6.45 -1.53
N LEU A 387 -12.08 -7.00 -0.97
CA LEU A 387 -11.92 -8.44 -0.72
C LEU A 387 -12.24 -8.90 0.71
N THR A 388 -12.63 -7.99 1.61
CA THR A 388 -13.21 -8.35 2.92
C THR A 388 -14.68 -8.79 2.84
N HIS A 389 -15.29 -8.74 1.67
CA HIS A 389 -16.62 -9.31 1.43
C HIS A 389 -16.49 -10.80 1.11
N LEU A 390 -16.87 -11.63 2.09
CA LEU A 390 -17.16 -13.08 2.09
C LEU A 390 -16.32 -13.86 3.11
N ILE A 391 -16.53 -13.55 4.40
CA ILE A 391 -16.45 -14.57 5.45
C ILE A 391 -17.88 -15.13 5.58
N PRO A 392 -18.13 -16.42 5.37
CA PRO A 392 -19.44 -16.99 5.63
C PRO A 392 -19.73 -16.90 7.13
N SER A 393 -20.89 -16.34 7.48
CA SER A 393 -21.38 -16.33 8.86
C SER A 393 -21.37 -17.76 9.43
N PRO A 394 -20.86 -18.00 10.64
CA PRO A 394 -21.08 -19.27 11.31
C PRO A 394 -22.58 -19.38 11.62
N GLU A 395 -23.24 -20.36 11.00
CA GLU A 395 -24.53 -20.85 11.46
C GLU A 395 -24.32 -21.35 12.91
N THR A 396 -24.95 -20.67 13.86
CA THR A 396 -25.10 -21.17 15.24
C THR A 396 -26.44 -21.90 15.37
N PRO A 397 -26.49 -22.94 16.22
CA PRO A 397 -27.37 -24.11 16.08
C PRO A 397 -28.87 -23.86 16.28
#